data_AF-M2YZV8-F1
#
_entry.id   AF-M2YZV8-F1
#
_cell.length_a   1.000
_cell.length_b   1.000
_cell.length_c   1.000
_cell.angle_alpha   90.00
_cell.angle_beta   90.00
_cell.angle_gamma   90.00
#
_symmetry.space_group_name_H-M   'P 1'
#
loop_
_entity.id
_entity.type
_entity.pdbx_description
1 polymer ?
#
loop_
_entity_poly.entity_id
_entity_poly.type
_entity_poly.pdbx_seq_one_letter_code
_entity_poly.pdbx_strand_id
1 'polypeptide(L)'
;MKIVAPISRVDEVAAVAAAGAGEIYCGIVPADWTERFRSAGVNRRAFGNLTRYEELAEAIAIAAGHGAAVSLVMNAQHYADQQVNALLELAERFAAMGGHALIVGDIG
;
A
#
# COMPACT_ATOMS: atom_id res chain seq x y z
N MET A 1 10.54 14.27 -15.98
CA MET A 1 10.95 13.59 -14.73
C MET A 1 9.70 12.93 -14.16
N LYS A 2 9.77 11.68 -13.69
CA LYS A 2 8.66 11.03 -12.99
C LYS A 2 8.85 11.23 -11.48
N ILE A 3 7.91 11.89 -10.82
CA ILE A 3 7.92 12.10 -9.38
C ILE A 3 7.12 10.98 -8.72
N VAL A 4 7.73 10.36 -7.71
CA VAL A 4 7.11 9.33 -6.88
C VAL A 4 6.95 9.90 -5.47
N ALA A 5 5.73 9.87 -4.91
CA ALA A 5 5.44 10.44 -3.60
C ALA A 5 4.88 9.38 -2.62
N PRO A 6 5.34 9.35 -1.36
CA PRO A 6 4.67 8.58 -0.32
C PRO A 6 3.38 9.25 0.12
N ILE A 7 2.41 8.45 0.56
CA ILE A 7 1.34 8.90 1.44
C ILE A 7 1.34 8.09 2.74
N SER A 8 0.73 8.66 3.75
CA SER A 8 0.36 8.05 5.03
C SER A 8 -1.14 8.15 5.30
N ARG A 9 -1.84 9.06 4.61
CA ARG A 9 -3.26 9.32 4.73
C ARG A 9 -3.87 9.56 3.34
N VAL A 10 -5.17 9.29 3.22
CA VAL A 10 -5.90 9.44 1.95
C VAL A 10 -6.00 10.91 1.52
N ASP A 11 -6.12 11.84 2.47
CA ASP A 11 -6.23 13.28 2.20
C ASP A 11 -4.96 13.89 1.57
N GLU A 12 -3.83 13.20 1.61
CA GLU A 12 -2.58 13.61 0.98
C GLU A 12 -2.56 13.34 -0.54
N VAL A 13 -3.36 12.37 -1.03
CA VAL A 13 -3.30 11.84 -2.41
C VAL A 13 -3.49 12.94 -3.45
N ALA A 14 -4.58 13.71 -3.33
CA ALA A 14 -4.90 14.76 -4.30
C ALA A 14 -3.82 15.86 -4.31
N ALA A 15 -3.28 16.20 -3.13
CA ALA A 15 -2.26 17.23 -3.00
C ALA A 15 -0.94 16.82 -3.68
N VAL A 16 -0.45 15.59 -3.43
CA VAL A 16 0.79 15.11 -4.04
C VAL A 16 0.63 14.89 -5.55
N ALA A 17 -0.53 14.40 -5.99
CA ALA A 17 -0.82 14.24 -7.41
C ALA A 17 -0.89 15.59 -8.15
N ALA A 18 -1.58 16.59 -7.57
CA ALA A 18 -1.65 17.94 -8.12
C ALA A 18 -0.27 18.64 -8.17
N ALA A 19 0.64 18.28 -7.26
CA ALA A 19 2.03 18.74 -7.28
C ALA A 19 2.90 18.05 -8.36
N GLY A 20 2.35 17.11 -9.13
CA GLY A 20 3.01 16.45 -10.25
C GLY A 20 3.53 15.04 -9.94
N ALA A 21 3.16 14.43 -8.81
CA ALA A 21 3.45 13.02 -8.55
C ALA A 21 2.61 12.15 -9.50
N GLY A 22 3.28 11.51 -10.46
CA GLY A 22 2.65 10.53 -11.37
C GLY A 22 2.55 9.14 -10.76
N GLU A 23 3.29 8.88 -9.69
CA GLU A 23 3.28 7.63 -8.95
C GLU A 23 3.19 7.93 -7.45
N ILE A 24 2.34 7.19 -6.76
CA ILE A 24 2.11 7.28 -5.32
C ILE A 24 2.38 5.91 -4.72
N TYR A 25 2.98 5.86 -3.54
CA TYR A 25 3.09 4.60 -2.80
C TYR A 25 2.62 4.72 -1.36
N CYS A 26 2.00 3.65 -0.88
CA CYS A 26 1.48 3.56 0.47
C CYS A 26 1.73 2.16 1.05
N GLY A 27 1.80 2.09 2.37
CA GLY A 27 1.70 0.83 3.09
C GLY A 27 0.32 0.70 3.71
N ILE A 28 -0.09 -0.54 4.02
CA ILE A 28 -1.29 -0.84 4.80
C ILE A 28 -0.94 -1.84 5.90
N VAL A 29 -1.51 -1.66 7.08
CA VAL A 29 -1.50 -2.64 8.16
C VAL A 29 -2.94 -2.80 8.63
N PRO A 30 -3.71 -3.71 8.01
CA PRO A 30 -5.12 -3.87 8.29
C PRO A 30 -5.36 -4.65 9.59
N ALA A 31 -6.55 -4.50 10.17
CA ALA A 31 -6.88 -5.07 11.47
C ALA A 31 -6.76 -6.60 11.50
N ASP A 32 -7.22 -7.27 10.44
CA ASP A 32 -7.10 -8.73 10.24
C ASP A 32 -5.65 -9.22 10.26
N TRP A 33 -4.72 -8.46 9.68
CA TRP A 33 -3.28 -8.74 9.75
C TRP A 33 -2.78 -8.68 11.19
N THR A 34 -3.10 -7.60 11.90
CA THR A 34 -2.66 -7.42 13.30
C THR A 34 -3.30 -8.43 14.24
N GLU A 35 -4.54 -8.84 13.96
CA GLU A 35 -5.25 -9.86 14.74
C GLU A 35 -4.60 -11.23 14.57
N ARG A 36 -4.29 -11.60 13.32
CA ARG A 36 -3.70 -12.89 12.95
C ARG A 36 -2.25 -13.05 13.39
N PHE A 37 -1.42 -12.03 13.16
CA PHE A 37 0.04 -12.13 13.31
C PHE A 37 0.60 -11.37 14.50
N ARG A 38 -0.23 -10.56 15.20
CA ARG A 38 0.22 -9.69 16.30
C ARG A 38 1.44 -8.83 15.93
N SER A 39 1.50 -8.43 14.66
CA SER A 39 2.64 -7.74 14.05
C SER A 39 2.16 -6.67 13.08
N ALA A 40 2.92 -5.59 12.93
CA ALA A 40 2.73 -4.59 11.89
C ALA A 40 3.54 -4.87 10.61
N GLY A 41 4.26 -6.00 10.56
CA GLY A 41 5.27 -6.31 9.55
C GLY A 41 4.73 -6.68 8.17
N VAL A 42 3.82 -5.90 7.59
CA VAL A 42 3.50 -5.96 6.14
C VAL A 42 4.62 -5.29 5.34
N ASN A 43 5.23 -4.25 5.91
CA ASN A 43 6.31 -3.50 5.28
C ASN A 43 7.26 -2.93 6.35
N ARG A 44 8.32 -2.23 5.93
CA ARG A 44 9.34 -1.66 6.84
C ARG A 44 8.92 -0.39 7.59
N ARG A 45 7.75 0.18 7.33
CA ARG A 45 7.30 1.42 7.99
C ARG A 45 6.79 1.12 9.39
N ALA A 46 7.39 1.76 10.40
CA ALA A 46 6.89 1.72 11.78
C ALA A 46 5.55 2.46 11.94
N PHE A 47 5.36 3.54 11.17
CA PHE A 47 4.16 4.39 11.18
C PHE A 47 3.82 4.88 9.78
N GLY A 48 2.65 5.50 9.60
CA GLY A 48 2.22 6.03 8.30
C GLY A 48 1.80 4.94 7.32
N ASN A 49 1.09 3.94 7.83
CA ASN A 49 0.36 2.95 7.05
C ASN A 49 -1.13 3.29 7.10
N LEU A 50 -1.83 3.06 6.00
CA LEU A 50 -3.28 2.97 6.01
C LEU A 50 -3.69 1.79 6.91
N THR A 51 -4.90 1.87 7.46
CA THR A 51 -5.36 0.87 8.45
C THR A 51 -6.56 0.08 7.97
N ARG A 52 -7.20 0.54 6.89
CA ARG A 52 -8.44 -0.02 6.38
C ARG A 52 -8.36 -0.20 4.86
N TYR A 53 -8.99 -1.26 4.37
CA TYR A 53 -9.05 -1.54 2.94
C TYR A 53 -9.84 -0.47 2.18
N GLU A 54 -10.81 0.15 2.82
CA GLU A 54 -11.59 1.26 2.27
C GLU A 54 -10.70 2.49 2.00
N GLU A 55 -9.75 2.77 2.89
CA GLU A 55 -8.77 3.87 2.70
C GLU A 55 -7.85 3.59 1.52
N LEU A 56 -7.43 2.33 1.36
CA LEU A 56 -6.61 1.91 0.23
C LEU A 56 -7.37 2.06 -1.10
N ALA A 57 -8.63 1.61 -1.14
CA ALA A 57 -9.48 1.75 -2.32
C ALA A 57 -9.75 3.23 -2.66
N GLU A 58 -10.01 4.06 -1.65
CA GLU A 58 -10.21 5.50 -1.82
C GLU A 58 -8.95 6.19 -2.36
N ALA A 59 -7.77 5.86 -1.84
CA ALA A 59 -6.51 6.39 -2.33
C ALA A 59 -6.27 6.02 -3.81
N ILE A 60 -6.57 4.78 -4.21
CA ILE A 60 -6.48 4.35 -5.61
C ILE A 60 -7.45 5.14 -6.49
N ALA A 61 -8.70 5.32 -6.05
CA ALA A 61 -9.71 6.04 -6.82
C ALA A 61 -9.34 7.53 -7.01
N ILE A 62 -8.88 8.20 -5.96
CA ILE A 62 -8.43 9.60 -6.04
C ILE A 62 -7.22 9.72 -6.97
N ALA A 63 -6.20 8.86 -6.80
CA ALA A 63 -5.01 8.88 -7.63
C ALA A 63 -5.35 8.69 -9.12
N ALA A 64 -6.21 7.71 -9.43
CA ALA A 64 -6.68 7.45 -10.79
C ALA A 64 -7.40 8.67 -11.40
N GLY A 65 -8.22 9.37 -10.61
CA GLY A 65 -8.87 10.63 -11.03
C GLY A 65 -7.89 11.76 -11.37
N HIS A 66 -6.67 11.71 -10.85
CA HIS A 66 -5.57 12.63 -11.16
C HIS A 66 -4.57 12.07 -12.20
N GLY A 67 -4.82 10.88 -12.77
CA GLY A 67 -3.89 10.23 -13.70
C GLY A 67 -2.61 9.71 -13.04
N ALA A 68 -2.62 9.50 -11.72
CA ALA A 68 -1.51 8.93 -10.96
C ALA A 68 -1.75 7.45 -10.67
N ALA A 69 -0.66 6.67 -10.64
CA ALA A 69 -0.67 5.25 -10.26
C ALA A 69 -0.41 5.08 -8.76
N VAL A 70 -0.99 4.04 -8.14
CA VAL A 70 -0.71 3.66 -6.75
C VAL A 70 0.05 2.34 -6.70
N SER A 71 1.11 2.31 -5.91
CA SER A 71 1.90 1.12 -5.59
C SER A 71 1.76 0.75 -4.11
N LEU A 72 1.52 -0.53 -3.82
CA LEU A 72 1.44 -1.04 -2.45
C LEU A 72 2.81 -1.52 -1.97
N VAL A 73 3.23 -1.09 -0.78
CA VAL A 73 4.49 -1.53 -0.18
C VAL A 73 4.29 -2.79 0.65
N MET A 74 5.06 -3.82 0.32
CA MET A 74 5.08 -5.16 0.93
C MET A 74 6.53 -5.62 1.11
N ASN A 75 7.36 -4.80 1.76
CA ASN A 75 8.81 -4.96 1.80
C ASN A 75 9.40 -5.24 3.20
N ALA A 76 8.64 -5.88 4.09
CA ALA A 76 9.16 -6.25 5.41
C ALA A 76 10.46 -7.07 5.27
N GLN A 77 11.29 -7.03 6.31
CA GLN A 77 12.60 -7.67 6.27
C GLN A 77 12.51 -9.20 6.14
N HIS A 78 11.45 -9.80 6.66
CA HIS A 78 11.21 -11.24 6.62
C HIS A 78 9.72 -11.53 6.83
N TYR A 79 9.26 -12.62 6.24
CA TYR A 79 7.90 -13.15 6.41
C TYR A 79 7.97 -14.64 6.76
N ALA A 80 7.17 -15.07 7.72
CA ALA A 80 6.89 -16.49 7.91
C ALA A 80 5.95 -17.01 6.81
N ASP A 81 5.92 -18.32 6.56
CA ASP A 81 5.10 -18.94 5.52
C ASP A 81 3.62 -18.51 5.55
N GLN A 82 3.04 -18.40 6.77
CA GLN A 82 1.65 -17.96 6.92
C GLN A 82 1.45 -16.49 6.53
N GLN A 83 2.47 -15.65 6.72
CA GLN A 83 2.44 -14.25 6.32
C GLN A 83 2.59 -14.13 4.80
N VAL A 84 3.38 -14.99 4.15
CA VAL A 84 3.49 -15.04 2.68
C VAL A 84 2.13 -15.31 2.04
N ASN A 85 1.37 -16.27 2.54
CA ASN A 85 0.01 -16.53 2.04
C ASN A 85 -0.91 -15.31 2.22
N ALA A 86 -0.87 -14.65 3.39
CA ALA A 86 -1.65 -13.44 3.63
C ALA A 86 -1.21 -12.25 2.77
N LEU A 87 0.07 -12.16 2.39
CA LEU A 87 0.56 -11.17 1.44
C LEU A 87 0.00 -11.41 0.04
N LEU A 88 -0.09 -12.66 -0.41
CA LEU A 88 -0.69 -12.98 -1.71
C LEU A 88 -2.17 -12.59 -1.74
N GLU A 89 -2.92 -12.90 -0.69
CA GLU A 89 -4.32 -12.46 -0.53
C GLU A 89 -4.43 -10.92 -0.55
N LEU A 90 -3.51 -10.23 0.13
CA LEU A 90 -3.46 -8.76 0.14
C LEU A 90 -3.14 -8.19 -1.25
N ALA A 91 -2.20 -8.79 -1.98
CA ALA A 91 -1.82 -8.40 -3.34
C ALA A 91 -2.98 -8.60 -4.32
N GLU A 92 -3.68 -9.73 -4.24
CA GLU A 92 -4.87 -10.00 -5.07
C GLU A 92 -5.97 -8.98 -4.81
N ARG A 93 -6.24 -8.67 -3.53
CA ARG A 93 -7.21 -7.64 -3.15
C ARG A 93 -6.81 -6.27 -3.68
N PHE A 94 -5.55 -5.89 -3.56
CA PHE A 94 -5.04 -4.62 -4.07
C PHE A 94 -5.14 -4.53 -5.60
N ALA A 95 -4.81 -5.60 -6.31
CA ALA A 95 -4.97 -5.69 -7.75
C ALA A 95 -6.45 -5.55 -8.17
N ALA A 96 -7.36 -6.21 -7.45
CA ALA A 96 -8.80 -6.11 -7.70
C ALA A 96 -9.37 -4.69 -7.47
N MET A 97 -8.73 -3.89 -6.62
CA MET A 97 -9.08 -2.47 -6.41
C MET A 97 -8.56 -1.54 -7.52
N GLY A 98 -7.74 -2.03 -8.46
CA GLY A 98 -7.07 -1.21 -9.48
C GLY A 98 -5.69 -0.71 -9.05
N GLY A 99 -5.08 -1.33 -8.04
CA GLY A 99 -3.68 -1.10 -7.70
C GLY A 99 -2.74 -1.41 -8.87
N HIS A 100 -1.67 -0.63 -9.04
CA HIS A 100 -0.85 -0.69 -10.25
C HIS A 100 0.41 -1.55 -10.11
N ALA A 101 1.06 -1.49 -8.94
CA ALA A 101 2.32 -2.20 -8.72
C ALA A 101 2.54 -2.53 -7.24
N LEU A 102 3.43 -3.49 -6.98
CA LEU A 102 3.86 -3.85 -5.64
C LEU A 102 5.33 -3.45 -5.46
N ILE A 103 5.66 -2.88 -4.31
CA ILE A 103 7.04 -2.64 -3.88
C ILE A 103 7.37 -3.74 -2.87
N VAL A 104 7.95 -4.82 -3.37
CA VAL A 104 8.30 -6.01 -2.59
C VAL A 104 9.78 -5.99 -2.17
N GLY A 105 10.07 -6.60 -1.03
CA GLY A 105 11.42 -6.83 -0.56
C GLY A 105 11.81 -8.27 -0.85
N ASP A 106 11.72 -9.10 0.18
CA ASP A 106 11.86 -10.56 0.08
C ASP A 106 10.49 -11.20 -0.18
N ILE A 107 10.43 -12.21 -1.04
CA ILE A 107 9.21 -12.97 -1.39
C ILE A 107 9.13 -14.34 -0.71
N GLY A 108 10.15 -14.71 0.08
CA GLY A 108 10.27 -16.03 0.71
C GLY A 108 11.56 -16.73 0.35
#